data_AF-A0A919YSD8-F1
#
_entry.id   AF-A0A919YSD8-F1
#
_cell.length_a   1.000
_cell.length_b   1.000
_cell.length_c   1.000
_cell.angle_alpha   90.00
_cell.angle_beta   90.00
_cell.angle_gamma   90.00
#
_symmetry.space_group_name_H-M   'P 1'
#
loop_
_entity.id
_entity.type
_entity.pdbx_description
1 polymer ?
#
loop_
_entity_poly.entity_id
_entity_poly.type
_entity_poly.pdbx_seq_one_letter_code
_entity_poly.pdbx_strand_id
1 'polypeptide(L)'
;MVANDTGIEFDSLTNGNYKLLLEPIAYLTFQGVFMSMTAHEAALYDQVLSGGLRSKMVSLTHQNLPLSMFLETPDLDFPAWSGSRRGRVSNDQIISSLGLGIVRFNGAPTTPPPPVQTSVQYRTNTDVITSVRLSTSTAITPESPASVSFHILDSRYTVSNIVIPEGDSQLVWVKWRTPSQPQTLSIQVSSSKGSLSASSITASIVDLNQNIPPDPKATDRNNSFQQPSIPCYATKTSASWGIWSAHWHEYWVWIPKWRWISTGPDSGYWVDNGHWVDQGWWEYTWTGYRASLSATQSISPDAKSPTTVSDRIKSGYGIEMDVSADVSSNAPSSHLTGAQNAVSYFPEFNYRTYWRLHDLKTSGLNADFWLKTNDFSTYQSRVHFTPIWYPDGSYTPITHVLDAWTPDGMLTLQLQSSITISDNLFSDWHIAPLK
;
A
#
# COMPACT_ATOMS: atom_id res chain seq x y z
N MET A 1 -10.27 27.65 -20.22
CA MET A 1 -8.97 27.97 -19.56
C MET A 1 -9.03 27.27 -18.23
N VAL A 2 -8.03 26.46 -17.85
CA VAL A 2 -8.11 25.56 -16.68
C VAL A 2 -8.73 26.22 -15.45
N ALA A 3 -8.33 27.45 -15.10
CA ALA A 3 -8.90 28.24 -14.00
C ALA A 3 -10.43 28.47 -14.10
N ASN A 4 -10.94 28.81 -15.29
CA ASN A 4 -12.38 29.02 -15.53
C ASN A 4 -13.15 27.71 -15.48
N ASP A 5 -12.55 26.61 -15.95
CA ASP A 5 -13.19 25.31 -16.04
C ASP A 5 -13.22 24.59 -14.67
N THR A 6 -12.25 24.88 -13.79
CA THR A 6 -12.16 24.31 -12.43
C THR A 6 -12.78 25.19 -11.34
N GLY A 7 -13.13 26.46 -11.65
CA GLY A 7 -13.62 27.42 -10.66
C GLY A 7 -12.55 27.90 -9.68
N ILE A 8 -11.27 27.74 -10.02
CA ILE A 8 -10.13 28.20 -9.20
C ILE A 8 -9.64 29.53 -9.75
N GLU A 9 -9.61 30.56 -8.92
CA GLU A 9 -9.05 31.88 -9.27
C GLU A 9 -7.62 31.75 -9.84
N PHE A 10 -7.34 32.42 -10.96
CA PHE A 10 -6.06 32.32 -11.66
C PHE A 10 -4.87 32.62 -10.74
N ASP A 11 -4.97 33.68 -9.92
CA ASP A 11 -3.93 34.06 -8.98
C ASP A 11 -3.69 33.00 -7.90
N SER A 12 -4.73 32.25 -7.52
CA SER A 12 -4.58 31.12 -6.59
C SER A 12 -3.90 29.93 -7.26
N LEU A 13 -4.22 29.66 -8.53
CA LEU A 13 -3.58 28.60 -9.31
C LEU A 13 -2.07 28.86 -9.51
N THR A 14 -1.68 30.12 -9.68
CA THR A 14 -0.30 30.50 -10.02
C THR A 14 0.55 30.95 -8.83
N ASN A 15 0.01 31.03 -7.61
CA ASN A 15 0.74 31.52 -6.42
C ASN A 15 1.87 30.59 -5.93
N GLY A 16 1.96 29.36 -6.46
CA GLY A 16 3.01 28.39 -6.11
C GLY A 16 2.65 27.41 -4.99
N ASN A 17 1.48 27.54 -4.36
CA ASN A 17 0.98 26.61 -3.35
C ASN A 17 0.31 25.37 -3.95
N TYR A 18 -0.07 25.43 -5.22
CA TYR A 18 -0.77 24.37 -5.94
C TYR A 18 0.08 23.77 -7.05
N LYS A 19 -0.16 22.50 -7.35
CA LYS A 19 0.43 21.78 -8.48
C LYS A 19 -0.70 21.21 -9.34
N LEU A 20 -0.52 21.21 -10.65
CA LEU A 20 -1.44 20.53 -11.56
C LEU A 20 -0.86 19.17 -11.95
N LEU A 21 -1.60 18.11 -11.65
CA LEU A 21 -1.36 16.79 -12.19
C LEU A 21 -2.12 16.66 -13.52
N LEU A 22 -1.43 16.20 -14.55
CA LEU A 22 -1.96 16.02 -15.90
C LEU A 22 -1.78 14.57 -16.31
N GLU A 23 -2.80 13.99 -16.96
CA GLU A 23 -2.71 12.68 -17.59
C GLU A 23 -3.19 12.78 -19.04
N PRO A 24 -2.47 12.19 -20.01
CA PRO A 24 -2.94 12.07 -21.38
C PRO A 24 -4.02 10.99 -21.47
N ILE A 25 -5.04 11.23 -22.29
CA ILE A 25 -6.16 10.31 -22.52
C ILE A 25 -6.10 9.79 -23.96
N ALA A 26 -6.28 8.48 -24.14
CA ALA A 26 -6.52 7.89 -25.45
C ALA A 26 -7.98 7.47 -25.60
N TYR A 27 -8.55 7.73 -26.78
CA TYR A 27 -9.85 7.22 -27.21
C TYR A 27 -9.63 6.04 -28.14
N LEU A 28 -10.20 4.89 -27.82
CA LEU A 28 -10.02 3.65 -28.57
C LEU A 28 -11.30 2.80 -28.60
N THR A 29 -11.36 1.87 -29.54
CA THR A 29 -12.40 0.84 -29.57
C THR A 29 -11.77 -0.51 -29.26
N PHE A 30 -12.19 -1.15 -28.17
CA PHE A 30 -11.72 -2.47 -27.78
C PHE A 30 -12.92 -3.37 -27.48
N GLN A 31 -12.92 -4.59 -28.03
CA GLN A 31 -14.04 -5.54 -27.93
C GLN A 31 -15.40 -4.95 -28.34
N GLY A 32 -15.41 -4.04 -29.32
CA GLY A 32 -16.64 -3.40 -29.84
C GLY A 32 -17.17 -2.25 -28.98
N VAL A 33 -16.48 -1.87 -27.91
CA VAL A 33 -16.87 -0.77 -27.02
C VAL A 33 -15.94 0.42 -27.20
N PHE A 34 -16.51 1.62 -27.30
CA PHE A 34 -15.75 2.88 -27.29
C PHE A 34 -15.32 3.21 -25.86
N MET A 35 -14.03 3.37 -25.65
CA MET A 35 -13.41 3.62 -24.35
C MET A 35 -12.52 4.86 -24.42
N SER A 36 -12.45 5.59 -23.32
CA SER A 36 -11.43 6.60 -23.06
C SER A 36 -10.69 6.22 -21.79
N MET A 37 -9.36 6.22 -21.84
CA MET A 37 -8.55 5.83 -20.68
C MET A 37 -7.24 6.61 -20.62
N THR A 38 -6.76 6.88 -19.41
CA THR A 38 -5.37 7.34 -19.18
C THR A 38 -4.39 6.19 -19.41
N ALA A 39 -3.09 6.49 -19.41
CA ALA A 39 -2.09 5.43 -19.46
C ALA A 39 -2.19 4.48 -18.24
N HIS A 40 -2.40 5.03 -17.04
CA HIS A 40 -2.57 4.25 -15.81
C HIS A 40 -3.77 3.30 -15.91
N GLU A 41 -4.92 3.81 -16.34
CA GLU A 41 -6.12 3.01 -16.51
C GLU A 41 -5.94 1.92 -17.58
N ALA A 42 -5.26 2.23 -18.70
CA ALA A 42 -4.94 1.25 -19.73
C ALA A 42 -4.08 0.11 -19.18
N ALA A 43 -3.10 0.42 -18.33
CA ALA A 43 -2.22 -0.57 -17.72
C ALA A 43 -2.95 -1.45 -16.68
N LEU A 44 -3.76 -0.83 -15.81
CA LEU A 44 -4.59 -1.57 -14.85
C LEU A 44 -5.61 -2.47 -15.56
N TYR A 45 -6.23 -1.98 -16.64
CA TYR A 45 -7.18 -2.76 -17.41
C TYR A 45 -6.50 -3.92 -18.16
N ASP A 46 -5.29 -3.71 -18.69
CA ASP A 46 -4.51 -4.79 -19.30
C ASP A 46 -4.10 -5.88 -18.29
N GLN A 47 -3.79 -5.51 -17.05
CA GLN A 47 -3.55 -6.48 -15.97
C GLN A 47 -4.77 -7.35 -15.69
N VAL A 48 -5.97 -6.76 -15.67
CA VAL A 48 -7.24 -7.50 -15.51
C VAL A 48 -7.50 -8.44 -16.69
N LEU A 49 -7.09 -8.05 -17.90
CA LEU A 49 -7.24 -8.84 -19.12
C LEU A 49 -6.08 -9.81 -19.39
N SER A 50 -5.14 -9.95 -18.45
CA SER A 50 -3.95 -10.80 -18.61
C SER A 50 -3.17 -10.52 -19.90
N GLY A 51 -2.98 -9.24 -20.25
CA GLY A 51 -2.25 -8.83 -21.46
C GLY A 51 -3.11 -8.69 -22.72
N GLY A 52 -4.43 -8.90 -22.61
CA GLY A 52 -5.35 -8.87 -23.75
C GLY A 52 -5.36 -7.53 -24.49
N LEU A 53 -5.29 -6.40 -23.78
CA LEU A 53 -5.29 -5.06 -24.38
C LEU A 53 -3.95 -4.76 -25.08
N ARG A 54 -2.84 -5.06 -24.40
CA ARG A 54 -1.48 -4.95 -24.93
C ARG A 54 -1.33 -5.79 -26.19
N SER A 55 -1.82 -7.03 -26.20
CA SER A 55 -1.70 -7.93 -27.37
C SER A 55 -2.29 -7.33 -28.66
N LYS A 56 -3.30 -6.47 -28.55
CA LYS A 56 -4.00 -5.87 -29.70
C LYS A 56 -3.52 -4.45 -30.02
N MET A 57 -3.15 -3.66 -29.01
CA MET A 57 -2.90 -2.22 -29.17
C MET A 57 -1.62 -1.73 -28.48
N VAL A 58 -0.62 -2.59 -28.31
CA VAL A 58 0.67 -2.31 -27.66
C VAL A 58 1.32 -0.97 -28.06
N SER A 59 1.28 -0.58 -29.34
CA SER A 59 1.88 0.69 -29.79
C SER A 59 1.14 1.92 -29.28
N LEU A 60 -0.16 1.81 -29.00
CA LEU A 60 -0.92 2.87 -28.35
C LEU A 60 -0.76 2.79 -26.83
N THR A 61 -1.17 1.67 -26.23
CA THR A 61 -1.37 1.55 -24.77
C THR A 61 -0.08 1.36 -23.98
N HIS A 62 0.97 0.81 -24.60
CA HIS A 62 2.24 0.45 -23.95
C HIS A 62 3.45 1.09 -24.63
N GLN A 63 3.23 2.16 -25.38
CA GLN A 63 4.30 2.93 -26.02
C GLN A 63 3.88 4.40 -26.14
N ASN A 64 3.01 4.75 -27.08
CA ASN A 64 2.73 6.16 -27.39
C ASN A 64 2.01 6.91 -26.26
N LEU A 65 0.94 6.33 -25.70
CA LEU A 65 0.17 6.96 -24.63
C LEU A 65 1.01 7.19 -23.37
N PRO A 66 1.65 6.16 -22.77
CA PRO A 66 2.46 6.38 -21.56
C PRO A 66 3.70 7.25 -21.81
N LEU A 67 4.34 7.18 -22.98
CA LEU A 67 5.52 8.00 -23.28
C LEU A 67 5.19 9.41 -23.77
N SER A 68 3.90 9.74 -23.94
CA SER A 68 3.49 11.10 -24.32
C SER A 68 3.71 12.13 -23.21
N MET A 69 3.74 11.69 -21.95
CA MET A 69 3.97 12.55 -20.79
C MET A 69 4.59 11.77 -19.65
N PHE A 70 5.70 12.26 -19.09
CA PHE A 70 6.38 11.69 -17.94
C PHE A 70 7.21 12.76 -17.21
N LEU A 71 7.58 12.49 -15.96
CA LEU A 71 8.35 13.44 -15.16
C LEU A 71 9.84 13.39 -15.48
N GLU A 72 10.46 14.56 -15.64
CA GLU A 72 11.93 14.69 -15.69
C GLU A 72 12.54 14.90 -14.30
N THR A 73 11.73 15.36 -13.33
CA THR A 73 12.11 15.51 -11.92
C THR A 73 11.05 14.82 -11.05
N PRO A 74 11.43 13.99 -10.06
CA PRO A 74 10.47 13.33 -9.18
C PRO A 74 9.62 14.34 -8.41
N ASP A 75 8.31 14.09 -8.31
CA ASP A 75 7.39 14.95 -7.58
C ASP A 75 6.09 14.19 -7.24
N LEU A 76 5.39 14.60 -6.17
CA LEU A 76 4.17 13.95 -5.67
C LEU A 76 4.31 12.42 -5.54
N ASP A 77 5.48 11.97 -5.06
CA ASP A 77 5.85 10.55 -4.91
C ASP A 77 5.95 9.75 -6.22
N PHE A 78 5.81 10.40 -7.38
CA PHE A 78 6.12 9.81 -8.67
C PHE A 78 7.59 10.03 -9.03
N PRO A 79 8.34 8.97 -9.41
CA PRO A 79 9.72 9.09 -9.84
C PRO A 79 9.83 9.73 -11.23
N ALA A 80 10.99 10.34 -11.51
CA ALA A 80 11.34 10.75 -12.86
C ALA A 80 11.60 9.53 -13.75
N TRP A 81 11.16 9.60 -15.01
CA TRP A 81 11.40 8.54 -15.98
C TRP A 81 12.78 8.68 -16.62
N SER A 82 13.65 7.70 -16.34
CA SER A 82 14.98 7.57 -16.92
C SER A 82 15.10 6.47 -17.98
N GLY A 83 14.00 5.77 -18.26
CA GLY A 83 13.97 4.67 -19.23
C GLY A 83 13.86 5.13 -20.68
N SER A 84 13.59 4.19 -21.58
CA SER A 84 13.47 4.47 -23.02
C SER A 84 12.30 5.40 -23.32
N ARG A 85 12.54 6.42 -24.15
CA ARG A 85 11.52 7.36 -24.66
C ARG A 85 10.88 6.91 -25.97
N ARG A 86 11.25 5.72 -26.47
CA ARG A 86 10.76 5.18 -27.75
C ARG A 86 10.39 3.70 -27.70
N GLY A 87 10.80 2.99 -26.64
CA GLY A 87 10.56 1.56 -26.47
C GLY A 87 9.15 1.26 -25.99
N ARG A 88 8.78 -0.03 -26.02
CA ARG A 88 7.59 -0.51 -25.32
C ARG A 88 7.86 -0.54 -23.83
N VAL A 89 6.87 -0.16 -23.05
CA VAL A 89 6.93 -0.09 -21.58
C VAL A 89 5.96 -1.09 -20.97
N SER A 90 6.26 -1.59 -19.78
CA SER A 90 5.41 -2.55 -19.06
C SER A 90 4.25 -1.87 -18.35
N ASN A 91 3.19 -2.64 -18.01
CA ASN A 91 2.08 -2.15 -17.18
C ASN A 91 2.57 -1.42 -15.92
N ASP A 92 3.61 -1.94 -15.29
CA ASP A 92 4.13 -1.38 -14.05
C ASP A 92 4.97 -0.12 -14.25
N GLN A 93 5.74 -0.02 -15.35
CA GLN A 93 6.42 1.23 -15.69
C GLN A 93 5.40 2.34 -15.94
N ILE A 94 4.26 1.97 -16.55
CA ILE A 94 3.13 2.87 -16.73
C ILE A 94 2.57 3.30 -15.39
N ILE A 95 2.13 2.34 -14.57
CA ILE A 95 1.51 2.59 -13.26
C ILE A 95 2.41 3.38 -12.30
N SER A 96 3.72 3.19 -12.38
CA SER A 96 4.67 3.82 -11.46
C SER A 96 5.15 5.20 -11.89
N SER A 97 5.22 5.50 -13.20
CA SER A 97 6.07 6.62 -13.64
C SER A 97 5.71 7.27 -14.99
N LEU A 98 4.75 6.75 -15.75
CA LEU A 98 4.48 7.21 -17.12
C LEU A 98 3.03 7.59 -17.33
N GLY A 99 2.76 8.37 -18.38
CA GLY A 99 1.44 8.92 -18.67
C GLY A 99 0.98 9.92 -17.62
N LEU A 100 1.91 10.67 -17.03
CA LEU A 100 1.59 11.76 -16.11
C LEU A 100 2.59 12.91 -16.23
N GLY A 101 2.12 14.12 -15.97
CA GLY A 101 2.93 15.32 -15.91
C GLY A 101 2.52 16.19 -14.73
N ILE A 102 3.47 16.93 -14.16
CA ILE A 102 3.21 17.86 -13.06
C ILE A 102 3.66 19.25 -13.45
N VAL A 103 2.76 20.23 -13.36
CA VAL A 103 3.03 21.64 -13.64
C VAL A 103 3.02 22.44 -12.33
N ARG A 104 4.06 23.28 -12.16
CA ARG A 104 4.18 24.27 -11.08
C ARG A 104 4.43 25.65 -11.70
N PHE A 105 3.73 26.67 -11.20
CA PHE A 105 3.80 28.02 -11.78
C PHE A 105 4.91 28.91 -11.18
N ASN A 106 5.40 28.60 -9.97
CA ASN A 106 6.57 29.24 -9.38
C ASN A 106 7.70 28.19 -9.22
N GLY A 107 8.90 28.53 -9.70
CA GLY A 107 10.03 27.61 -9.83
C GLY A 107 10.44 26.90 -8.54
N ALA A 108 10.91 25.66 -8.66
CA ALA A 108 11.38 24.85 -7.55
C ALA A 108 12.74 25.35 -7.00
N PRO A 109 13.04 25.16 -5.70
CA PRO A 109 14.41 25.20 -5.21
C PRO A 109 15.28 24.20 -5.99
N THR A 110 16.42 24.65 -6.50
CA THR A 110 17.42 23.81 -7.19
C THR A 110 18.21 23.01 -6.17
N THR A 111 17.61 21.94 -5.65
CA THR A 111 18.36 20.88 -4.99
C THR A 111 18.19 19.62 -5.82
N PRO A 112 19.28 18.96 -6.26
CA PRO A 112 19.17 17.66 -6.90
C PRO A 112 18.36 16.74 -5.98
N PRO A 113 17.41 15.93 -6.50
CA PRO A 113 16.81 14.89 -5.70
C PRO A 113 17.95 14.02 -5.16
N PRO A 114 17.99 13.73 -3.85
CA PRO A 114 18.89 12.70 -3.36
C PRO A 114 18.64 11.41 -4.16
N PRO A 115 19.66 10.54 -4.33
CA PRO A 115 19.46 9.23 -4.96
C PRO A 115 18.24 8.56 -4.32
N VAL A 116 17.40 7.92 -5.14
CA VAL A 116 16.12 7.31 -4.73
C VAL A 116 16.38 6.24 -3.68
N GLN A 117 16.51 6.65 -2.43
CA GLN A 117 16.45 5.79 -1.26
C GLN A 117 14.98 5.61 -0.97
N THR A 118 14.49 4.39 -1.18
CA THR A 118 13.15 4.05 -0.73
C THR A 118 13.20 4.02 0.79
N SER A 119 12.58 4.99 1.44
CA SER A 119 12.43 5.01 2.89
C SER A 119 11.09 4.39 3.26
N VAL A 120 11.09 3.53 4.26
CA VAL A 120 9.87 2.89 4.75
C VAL A 120 9.84 2.96 6.27
N GLN A 121 8.66 3.09 6.85
CA GLN A 121 8.50 3.15 8.28
C GLN A 121 7.74 1.91 8.76
N TYR A 122 8.36 1.16 9.68
CA TYR A 122 7.77 0.00 10.34
C TYR A 122 7.60 0.25 11.83
N ARG A 123 6.84 -0.63 12.50
CA ARG A 123 6.61 -0.55 13.95
C ARG A 123 7.44 -1.60 14.66
N THR A 124 7.82 -1.36 15.90
CA THR A 124 8.54 -2.33 16.73
C THR A 124 7.74 -3.62 16.89
N ASN A 125 8.43 -4.76 16.84
CA ASN A 125 7.85 -6.09 17.07
C ASN A 125 6.57 -6.34 16.25
N THR A 126 6.63 -6.19 14.93
CA THR A 126 5.52 -6.49 13.99
C THR A 126 6.00 -7.33 12.82
N ASP A 127 5.11 -8.15 12.26
CA ASP A 127 5.33 -8.83 10.99
C ASP A 127 5.14 -7.81 9.87
N VAL A 128 6.13 -7.66 9.00
CA VAL A 128 6.09 -6.70 7.90
C VAL A 128 6.45 -7.38 6.60
N ILE A 129 6.05 -6.75 5.50
CA ILE A 129 6.40 -7.18 4.14
C ILE A 129 7.22 -6.07 3.49
N THR A 130 8.47 -6.39 3.16
CA THR A 130 9.32 -5.53 2.35
C THR A 130 9.31 -6.06 0.93
N SER A 131 9.07 -5.18 -0.05
CA SER A 131 9.05 -5.52 -1.46
C SER A 131 9.99 -4.65 -2.30
N VAL A 132 10.43 -5.19 -3.43
CA VAL A 132 11.07 -4.47 -4.52
C VAL A 132 10.44 -4.93 -5.83
N ARG A 133 10.50 -4.10 -6.86
CA ARG A 133 10.08 -4.48 -8.20
C ARG A 133 11.27 -5.00 -8.99
N LEU A 134 11.14 -6.18 -9.58
CA LEU A 134 12.11 -6.76 -10.50
C LEU A 134 11.59 -6.58 -11.94
N SER A 135 12.35 -5.87 -12.76
CA SER A 135 12.04 -5.65 -14.18
C SER A 135 13.06 -6.34 -15.06
N THR A 136 12.67 -6.76 -16.27
CA THR A 136 13.61 -7.41 -17.21
C THR A 136 13.42 -6.94 -18.64
N SER A 137 14.53 -6.78 -19.37
CA SER A 137 14.55 -6.49 -20.81
C SER A 137 14.63 -7.76 -21.67
N THR A 138 14.79 -8.94 -21.05
CA THR A 138 14.84 -10.26 -21.71
C THR A 138 13.97 -11.24 -20.94
N ALA A 139 13.44 -12.27 -21.60
CA ALA A 139 12.60 -13.25 -20.93
C ALA A 139 13.41 -14.01 -19.84
N ILE A 140 12.86 -14.08 -18.63
CA ILE A 140 13.36 -14.95 -17.56
C ILE A 140 12.52 -16.22 -17.58
N THR A 141 13.13 -17.35 -17.91
CA THR A 141 12.48 -18.64 -18.14
C THR A 141 12.71 -19.63 -16.99
N PRO A 142 11.87 -20.67 -16.84
CA PRO A 142 12.09 -21.74 -15.86
C PRO A 142 13.43 -22.48 -15.96
N GLU A 143 14.08 -22.50 -17.12
CA GLU A 143 15.41 -23.11 -17.30
C GLU A 143 16.53 -22.28 -16.65
N SER A 144 16.31 -20.97 -16.53
CA SER A 144 17.27 -20.06 -15.95
C SER A 144 16.51 -18.98 -15.17
N PRO A 145 15.89 -19.35 -14.05
CA PRO A 145 15.04 -18.45 -13.30
C PRO A 145 15.87 -17.39 -12.57
N ALA A 146 15.22 -16.27 -12.24
CA ALA A 146 15.81 -15.24 -11.40
C ALA A 146 15.63 -15.56 -9.92
N SER A 147 16.48 -14.93 -9.12
CA SER A 147 16.42 -14.93 -7.66
C SER A 147 16.71 -13.52 -7.14
N VAL A 148 16.03 -13.15 -6.07
CA VAL A 148 16.23 -11.88 -5.36
C VAL A 148 16.52 -12.16 -3.90
N SER A 149 17.61 -11.61 -3.39
CA SER A 149 18.02 -11.73 -1.99
C SER A 149 17.88 -10.40 -1.25
N PHE A 150 17.21 -10.44 -0.11
CA PHE A 150 17.12 -9.35 0.87
C PHE A 150 18.02 -9.68 2.05
N HIS A 151 18.97 -8.81 2.34
CA HIS A 151 19.78 -8.86 3.55
C HIS A 151 19.17 -7.88 4.56
N ILE A 152 18.57 -8.45 5.60
CA ILE A 152 17.86 -7.71 6.65
C ILE A 152 18.51 -8.13 7.97
N LEU A 153 19.16 -7.17 8.63
CA LEU A 153 19.99 -7.45 9.81
C LEU A 153 21.03 -8.55 9.47
N ASP A 154 21.15 -9.58 10.30
CA ASP A 154 22.05 -10.72 10.09
C ASP A 154 21.42 -11.84 9.24
N SER A 155 20.20 -11.65 8.75
CA SER A 155 19.45 -12.68 8.01
C SER A 155 19.41 -12.40 6.51
N ARG A 156 19.49 -13.47 5.72
CA ARG A 156 19.34 -13.43 4.26
C ARG A 156 18.05 -14.15 3.84
N TYR A 157 17.12 -13.41 3.27
CA TYR A 157 15.88 -13.94 2.69
C TYR A 157 16.04 -14.01 1.18
N THR A 158 15.77 -15.16 0.56
CA THR A 158 15.89 -15.31 -0.90
C THR A 158 14.60 -15.82 -1.49
N VAL A 159 14.09 -15.09 -2.47
CA VAL A 159 12.99 -15.52 -3.34
C VAL A 159 13.60 -16.09 -4.61
N SER A 160 13.28 -17.34 -4.94
CA SER A 160 13.82 -18.07 -6.10
C SER A 160 12.72 -18.43 -7.09
N ASN A 161 13.10 -19.04 -8.22
CA ASN A 161 12.19 -19.51 -9.25
C ASN A 161 11.32 -18.40 -9.85
N ILE A 162 11.85 -17.18 -9.90
CA ILE A 162 11.13 -16.04 -10.47
C ILE A 162 11.27 -16.11 -11.98
N VAL A 163 10.13 -16.05 -12.67
CA VAL A 163 10.03 -16.01 -14.13
C VAL A 163 9.26 -14.76 -14.52
N ILE A 164 9.66 -14.08 -15.59
CA ILE A 164 9.04 -12.82 -16.04
C ILE A 164 9.18 -12.78 -17.56
N PRO A 165 8.10 -12.49 -18.32
CA PRO A 165 8.21 -12.34 -19.77
C PRO A 165 9.09 -11.15 -20.15
N GLU A 166 9.59 -11.16 -21.38
CA GLU A 166 10.43 -10.07 -21.89
C GLU A 166 9.71 -8.71 -21.80
N GLY A 167 10.39 -7.72 -21.25
CA GLY A 167 9.88 -6.35 -21.13
C GLY A 167 8.81 -6.18 -20.06
N ASP A 168 8.69 -7.10 -19.11
CA ASP A 168 7.72 -7.05 -18.03
C ASP A 168 8.36 -6.96 -16.64
N SER A 169 7.54 -6.88 -15.59
CA SER A 169 8.01 -6.79 -14.21
C SER A 169 7.12 -7.53 -13.22
N GLN A 170 7.61 -7.69 -12.00
CA GLN A 170 6.86 -8.27 -10.89
C GLN A 170 7.34 -7.68 -9.57
N LEU A 171 6.44 -7.55 -8.58
CA LEU A 171 6.86 -7.39 -7.20
C LEU A 171 7.51 -8.67 -6.68
N VAL A 172 8.57 -8.50 -5.91
CA VAL A 172 9.27 -9.56 -5.19
C VAL A 172 9.38 -9.10 -3.75
N TRP A 173 8.97 -9.93 -2.80
CA TRP A 173 8.82 -9.51 -1.42
C TRP A 173 9.22 -10.61 -0.44
N VAL A 174 9.51 -10.19 0.78
CA VAL A 174 9.79 -11.08 1.91
C VAL A 174 8.99 -10.64 3.13
N LYS A 175 8.49 -11.63 3.86
CA LYS A 175 7.82 -11.42 5.15
C LYS A 175 8.82 -11.68 6.28
N TRP A 176 8.95 -10.73 7.21
CA TRP A 176 9.90 -10.81 8.32
C TRP A 176 9.37 -10.06 9.54
N ARG A 177 9.97 -10.29 10.72
CA ARG A 177 9.59 -9.65 11.99
C ARG A 177 10.55 -8.53 12.32
N THR A 178 10.04 -7.34 12.63
CA THR A 178 10.87 -6.21 13.06
C THR A 178 11.42 -6.40 14.48
N PRO A 179 12.61 -5.84 14.78
CA PRO A 179 13.13 -5.70 16.13
C PRO A 179 12.14 -5.10 17.14
N SER A 180 12.31 -5.46 18.41
CA SER A 180 11.51 -4.93 19.52
C SER A 180 11.88 -3.50 19.92
N GLN A 181 13.07 -3.02 19.53
CA GLN A 181 13.57 -1.69 19.88
C GLN A 181 13.60 -0.77 18.66
N PRO A 182 13.21 0.52 18.80
CA PRO A 182 13.30 1.50 17.74
C PRO A 182 14.72 1.65 17.22
N GLN A 183 14.88 1.64 15.90
CA GLN A 183 16.17 1.80 15.23
C GLN A 183 15.95 2.10 13.75
N THR A 184 16.99 2.57 13.08
CA THR A 184 17.01 2.67 11.61
C THR A 184 17.94 1.60 11.06
N LEU A 185 17.49 0.83 10.08
CA LEU A 185 18.27 -0.20 9.42
C LEU A 185 18.26 -0.03 7.91
N SER A 186 19.31 -0.52 7.25
CA SER A 186 19.42 -0.55 5.79
C SER A 186 19.23 -1.98 5.31
N ILE A 187 18.22 -2.21 4.47
CA ILE A 187 17.97 -3.49 3.81
C ILE A 187 18.67 -3.47 2.46
N GLN A 188 19.62 -4.37 2.26
CA GLN A 188 20.32 -4.51 0.98
C GLN A 188 19.62 -5.55 0.12
N VAL A 189 19.37 -5.21 -1.14
CA VAL A 189 18.63 -6.06 -2.07
C VAL A 189 19.46 -6.30 -3.33
N SER A 190 19.57 -7.56 -3.74
CA SER A 190 20.31 -7.97 -4.93
C SER A 190 19.49 -8.94 -5.75
N SER A 191 19.67 -8.91 -7.07
CA SER A 191 19.05 -9.86 -8.00
C SER A 191 20.11 -10.57 -8.82
N SER A 192 19.85 -11.84 -9.18
CA SER A 192 20.72 -12.59 -10.10
C SER A 192 20.50 -12.20 -11.58
N LYS A 193 19.33 -11.64 -11.89
CA LYS A 193 18.92 -11.17 -13.22
C LYS A 193 18.06 -9.93 -13.10
N GLY A 194 17.82 -9.27 -14.23
CA GLY A 194 16.95 -8.09 -14.32
C GLY A 194 17.48 -6.88 -13.55
N SER A 195 16.62 -5.89 -13.38
CA SER A 195 16.91 -4.64 -12.70
C SER A 195 15.91 -4.41 -11.58
N LEU A 196 16.42 -4.07 -10.39
CA LEU A 196 15.61 -3.79 -9.21
C LEU A 196 15.22 -2.32 -9.14
N SER A 197 14.02 -2.03 -8.65
CA SER A 197 13.58 -0.65 -8.35
C SER A 197 14.41 0.00 -7.24
N ALA A 198 14.94 -0.80 -6.32
CA ALA A 198 15.83 -0.36 -5.26
C ALA A 198 16.82 -1.48 -4.92
N SER A 199 18.09 -1.12 -4.77
CA SER A 199 19.14 -2.01 -4.23
C SER A 199 19.37 -1.79 -2.73
N SER A 200 18.84 -0.69 -2.16
CA SER A 200 18.89 -0.40 -0.74
C SER A 200 17.62 0.31 -0.29
N ILE A 201 17.03 -0.16 0.81
CA ILE A 201 15.84 0.40 1.45
C ILE A 201 16.22 0.82 2.86
N THR A 202 15.94 2.08 3.22
CA THR A 202 16.12 2.56 4.60
C THR A 202 14.83 2.34 5.38
N ALA A 203 14.86 1.44 6.35
CA ALA A 203 13.71 1.16 7.20
C ALA A 203 13.86 1.84 8.57
N SER A 204 12.92 2.71 8.91
CA SER A 204 12.81 3.32 10.24
C SER A 204 11.81 2.55 11.09
N ILE A 205 12.27 1.95 12.17
CA ILE A 205 11.43 1.21 13.13
C ILE A 205 11.08 2.15 14.27
N VAL A 206 9.78 2.44 14.42
CA VAL A 206 9.26 3.35 15.44
C VAL A 206 8.43 2.62 16.48
N ASP A 207 8.51 3.07 17.72
CA ASP A 207 7.62 2.62 18.79
C ASP A 207 6.43 3.58 18.89
N LEU A 208 5.22 3.03 18.81
CA LEU A 208 3.99 3.79 18.94
C LEU A 208 3.68 4.14 20.41
N ASN A 209 4.29 3.48 21.40
CA ASN A 209 3.95 3.67 22.80
C ASN A 209 4.72 4.82 23.48
N GLN A 210 4.90 5.94 22.77
CA GLN A 210 5.78 7.04 23.22
C GLN A 210 5.04 8.32 23.66
N ASN A 211 3.78 8.51 23.27
CA ASN A 211 3.02 9.75 23.56
C ASN A 211 1.72 9.47 24.30
N ILE A 212 1.85 8.83 25.46
CA ILE A 212 0.71 8.51 26.34
C ILE A 212 0.09 9.81 26.85
N PRO A 213 -1.26 9.97 26.82
CA PRO A 213 -1.92 11.16 27.33
C PRO A 213 -1.62 11.42 28.80
N PRO A 214 -1.51 12.70 29.21
CA PRO A 214 -1.43 13.03 30.63
C PRO A 214 -2.73 12.64 31.35
N ASP A 215 -2.62 12.33 32.63
CA ASP A 215 -3.77 12.01 33.47
C ASP A 215 -4.63 13.25 33.74
N PRO A 216 -5.91 13.27 33.32
CA PRO A 216 -6.80 14.39 33.61
C PRO A 216 -7.10 14.45 35.11
N LYS A 217 -6.97 15.63 35.71
CA LYS A 217 -7.26 15.90 37.12
C LYS A 217 -8.60 16.62 37.27
N ALA A 218 -9.26 16.39 38.40
CA ALA A 218 -10.51 17.09 38.75
C ALA A 218 -10.36 18.62 38.81
N THR A 219 -9.13 19.10 39.06
CA THR A 219 -8.76 20.53 39.10
C THR A 219 -8.48 21.13 37.72
N ASP A 220 -8.39 20.33 36.66
CA ASP A 220 -8.04 20.82 35.34
C ASP A 220 -9.13 21.75 34.79
N ARG A 221 -8.70 22.76 34.02
CA ARG A 221 -9.57 23.75 33.39
C ARG A 221 -9.05 24.09 31.99
N ASN A 222 -9.95 24.17 31.03
CA ASN A 222 -9.66 24.67 29.69
C ASN A 222 -10.87 25.43 29.14
N ASN A 223 -11.08 26.64 29.66
CA ASN A 223 -12.23 27.47 29.27
C ASN A 223 -12.16 27.94 27.80
N SER A 224 -10.99 27.86 27.17
CA SER A 224 -10.76 28.20 25.77
C SER A 224 -10.95 27.03 24.81
N PHE A 225 -11.27 25.83 25.32
CA PHE A 225 -11.44 24.67 24.46
C PHE A 225 -12.54 24.90 23.42
N GLN A 226 -12.23 24.54 22.18
CA GLN A 226 -13.16 24.50 21.07
C GLN A 226 -13.04 23.12 20.44
N GLN A 227 -14.17 22.48 20.16
CA GLN A 227 -14.16 21.15 19.57
C GLN A 227 -13.49 21.21 18.19
N PRO A 228 -12.37 20.48 17.97
CA PRO A 228 -11.68 20.49 16.70
C PRO A 228 -12.47 19.73 15.63
N SER A 229 -12.27 20.11 14.37
CA SER A 229 -12.71 19.29 13.24
C SER A 229 -11.95 17.97 13.23
N ILE A 230 -12.67 16.87 12.97
CA ILE A 230 -12.05 15.55 12.85
C ILE A 230 -11.10 15.55 11.64
N PRO A 231 -9.81 15.21 11.82
CA PRO A 231 -8.87 15.14 10.71
C PRO A 231 -9.21 13.97 9.77
N CYS A 232 -8.88 14.12 8.50
CA CYS A 232 -8.94 13.03 7.51
C CYS A 232 -7.50 12.59 7.20
N TYR A 233 -7.12 11.40 7.64
CA TYR A 233 -5.81 10.83 7.32
C TYR A 233 -5.85 10.04 6.02
N ALA A 234 -4.71 9.94 5.34
CA ALA A 234 -4.58 9.10 4.15
C ALA A 234 -4.78 7.63 4.52
N THR A 235 -5.75 6.98 3.87
CA THR A 235 -6.07 5.57 4.07
C THR A 235 -5.76 4.79 2.81
N LYS A 236 -5.12 3.62 2.94
CA LYS A 236 -4.99 2.64 1.87
C LYS A 236 -5.78 1.39 2.25
N THR A 237 -7.00 1.26 1.76
CA THR A 237 -7.89 0.15 2.16
C THR A 237 -7.85 -1.05 1.23
N SER A 238 -7.16 -0.95 0.09
CA SER A 238 -6.96 -2.07 -0.83
C SER A 238 -5.60 -2.03 -1.50
N ALA A 239 -5.14 -3.20 -1.92
CA ALA A 239 -3.89 -3.42 -2.63
C ALA A 239 -4.05 -4.55 -3.66
N SER A 240 -3.28 -4.49 -4.74
CA SER A 240 -3.23 -5.55 -5.75
C SER A 240 -1.80 -5.78 -6.22
N TRP A 241 -1.47 -7.05 -6.47
CA TRP A 241 -0.17 -7.48 -6.96
C TRP A 241 -0.35 -8.77 -7.76
N GLY A 242 0.73 -9.35 -8.28
CA GLY A 242 0.63 -10.65 -8.91
C GLY A 242 1.98 -11.29 -9.15
N ILE A 243 1.92 -12.53 -9.64
CA ILE A 243 3.10 -13.32 -9.97
C ILE A 243 2.96 -13.89 -11.38
N TRP A 244 4.09 -13.93 -12.08
CA TRP A 244 4.22 -14.62 -13.34
C TRP A 244 4.53 -16.10 -13.11
N SER A 245 3.92 -16.93 -13.93
CA SER A 245 4.25 -18.35 -14.09
C SER A 245 4.49 -18.63 -15.56
N ALA A 246 5.25 -19.68 -15.87
CA ALA A 246 5.55 -20.05 -17.24
C ALA A 246 5.44 -21.57 -17.41
N HIS A 247 4.91 -22.00 -18.55
CA HIS A 247 4.85 -23.40 -18.96
C HIS A 247 5.35 -23.55 -20.39
N TRP A 248 5.92 -24.72 -20.69
CA TRP A 248 6.46 -24.99 -22.02
C TRP A 248 5.33 -25.40 -22.96
N HIS A 249 5.25 -24.73 -24.11
CA HIS A 249 4.38 -25.12 -25.22
C HIS A 249 5.21 -25.89 -26.24
N GLU A 250 4.98 -27.20 -26.35
CA GLU A 250 5.69 -28.06 -27.29
C GLU A 250 5.28 -27.74 -28.74
N TYR A 251 6.26 -27.61 -29.63
CA TYR A 251 6.02 -27.45 -31.06
C TYR A 251 7.03 -28.29 -31.85
N TRP A 252 6.68 -29.57 -32.03
CA TRP A 252 7.52 -30.54 -32.70
C TRP A 252 7.53 -30.33 -34.22
N VAL A 253 8.71 -30.05 -34.77
CA VAL A 253 8.96 -29.88 -36.20
C VAL A 253 9.85 -31.01 -36.70
N TRP A 254 9.43 -31.66 -37.79
CA TRP A 254 10.28 -32.64 -38.47
C TRP A 254 11.38 -31.92 -39.24
N ILE A 255 12.64 -32.21 -38.95
CA ILE A 255 13.79 -31.70 -39.67
C ILE A 255 14.26 -32.79 -40.66
N PRO A 256 13.92 -32.67 -41.96
CA PRO A 256 14.27 -33.69 -42.92
C PRO A 256 15.77 -33.72 -43.20
N LYS A 257 16.33 -34.91 -43.35
CA LYS A 257 17.72 -35.14 -43.73
C LYS A 257 17.78 -36.19 -44.84
N TRP A 258 17.42 -35.74 -46.04
CA TRP A 258 17.40 -36.56 -47.24
C TRP A 258 18.80 -36.97 -47.68
N ARG A 259 18.99 -38.28 -47.87
CA ARG A 259 20.21 -38.88 -48.42
C ARG A 259 19.83 -39.78 -49.59
N TRP A 260 20.45 -39.58 -50.74
CA TRP A 260 20.30 -40.46 -51.89
C TRP A 260 21.08 -41.76 -51.69
N ILE A 261 20.45 -42.89 -51.96
CA ILE A 261 21.10 -44.21 -51.98
C ILE A 261 21.01 -44.75 -53.41
N SER A 262 22.16 -44.90 -54.06
CA SER A 262 22.24 -45.50 -55.41
C SER A 262 22.17 -47.02 -55.31
N THR A 263 21.40 -47.63 -56.22
CA THR A 263 21.27 -49.08 -56.40
C THR A 263 21.78 -49.56 -57.77
N GLY A 264 22.31 -48.66 -58.59
CA GLY A 264 22.80 -48.93 -59.95
C GLY A 264 23.12 -47.65 -60.73
N PRO A 265 23.62 -47.76 -61.98
CA PRO A 265 24.06 -46.63 -62.80
C PRO A 265 23.00 -45.54 -63.00
N ASP A 266 21.72 -45.94 -63.08
CA ASP A 266 20.57 -45.05 -63.26
C ASP A 266 19.43 -45.34 -62.27
N SER A 267 19.74 -45.99 -61.13
CA SER A 267 18.72 -46.36 -60.14
C SER A 267 19.15 -45.99 -58.71
N GLY A 268 18.18 -45.54 -57.92
CA GLY A 268 18.37 -45.20 -56.52
C GLY A 268 17.07 -44.68 -55.89
N TYR A 269 17.11 -44.39 -54.60
CA TYR A 269 15.99 -43.82 -53.86
C TYR A 269 16.48 -42.84 -52.79
N TRP A 270 15.62 -41.86 -52.47
CA TRP A 270 15.85 -40.93 -51.37
C TRP A 270 15.42 -41.58 -50.05
N VAL A 271 16.30 -41.51 -49.04
CA VAL A 271 15.99 -41.89 -47.66
C VAL A 271 16.06 -40.66 -46.78
N ASP A 272 14.97 -40.35 -46.10
CA ASP A 272 14.96 -39.33 -45.05
C ASP A 272 15.50 -39.94 -43.75
N ASN A 273 16.63 -39.42 -43.27
CA ASN A 273 17.19 -39.74 -41.95
C ASN A 273 16.97 -38.56 -40.98
N GLY A 274 15.86 -37.85 -41.16
CA GLY A 274 15.45 -36.73 -40.34
C GLY A 274 15.14 -37.11 -38.89
N HIS A 275 14.86 -36.11 -38.08
CA HIS A 275 14.47 -36.27 -36.69
C HIS A 275 13.49 -35.17 -36.29
N TRP A 276 12.71 -35.43 -35.25
CA TRP A 276 11.84 -34.42 -34.64
C TRP A 276 12.68 -33.52 -33.73
N VAL A 277 12.50 -32.21 -33.87
CA VAL A 277 13.06 -31.18 -33.00
C VAL A 277 11.91 -30.38 -32.42
N ASP A 278 11.87 -30.26 -31.09
CA ASP A 278 10.95 -29.35 -30.42
C ASP A 278 11.44 -27.90 -30.59
N GLN A 279 10.62 -27.10 -31.27
CA GLN A 279 10.81 -25.66 -31.46
C GLN A 279 9.75 -24.87 -30.66
N GLY A 280 9.34 -25.44 -29.52
CA GLY A 280 8.41 -24.83 -28.59
C GLY A 280 8.86 -23.48 -28.02
N TRP A 281 7.98 -22.87 -27.22
CA TRP A 281 8.24 -21.61 -26.55
C TRP A 281 7.64 -21.61 -25.13
N TRP A 282 8.13 -20.70 -24.29
CA TRP A 282 7.55 -20.47 -22.96
C TRP A 282 6.29 -19.59 -23.07
N GLU A 283 5.17 -20.11 -22.59
CA GLU A 283 3.94 -19.35 -22.42
C GLU A 283 3.82 -18.84 -20.98
N TYR A 284 3.65 -17.53 -20.83
CA TYR A 284 3.59 -16.86 -19.54
C TYR A 284 2.14 -16.58 -19.12
N THR A 285 1.83 -16.79 -17.85
CA THR A 285 0.51 -16.52 -17.25
C THR A 285 0.68 -15.66 -16.00
N TRP A 286 -0.12 -14.58 -15.90
CA TRP A 286 -0.16 -13.69 -14.75
C TRP A 286 -1.25 -14.12 -13.77
N THR A 287 -0.87 -14.40 -12.53
CA THR A 287 -1.81 -14.65 -11.43
C THR A 287 -1.95 -13.39 -10.59
N GLY A 288 -3.10 -12.73 -10.72
CA GLY A 288 -3.43 -11.51 -9.97
C GLY A 288 -4.01 -11.79 -8.57
N TYR A 289 -3.51 -11.05 -7.60
CA TYR A 289 -3.94 -11.05 -6.20
C TYR A 289 -4.46 -9.67 -5.78
N ARG A 290 -5.39 -9.67 -4.84
CA ARG A 290 -5.91 -8.47 -4.21
C ARG A 290 -6.15 -8.70 -2.73
N ALA A 291 -6.03 -7.64 -1.94
CA ALA A 291 -6.44 -7.61 -0.54
C ALA A 291 -7.21 -6.32 -0.24
N SER A 292 -8.09 -6.40 0.76
CA SER A 292 -8.82 -5.26 1.30
C SER A 292 -8.87 -5.31 2.82
N LEU A 293 -8.73 -4.16 3.46
CA LEU A 293 -8.86 -3.96 4.90
C LEU A 293 -10.22 -3.30 5.18
N SER A 294 -10.99 -3.91 6.07
CA SER A 294 -12.18 -3.33 6.68
C SER A 294 -12.02 -3.33 8.19
N ALA A 295 -12.65 -2.39 8.90
CA ALA A 295 -12.63 -2.39 10.35
C ALA A 295 -13.86 -1.68 10.93
N THR A 296 -14.14 -1.96 12.20
CA THR A 296 -15.21 -1.34 12.99
C THR A 296 -14.68 -0.96 14.36
N GLN A 297 -15.29 0.06 14.96
CA GLN A 297 -14.94 0.56 16.29
C GLN A 297 -16.21 0.67 17.12
N SER A 298 -16.13 0.32 18.40
CA SER A 298 -17.16 0.62 19.40
C SER A 298 -16.57 1.44 20.54
N ILE A 299 -17.39 2.29 21.12
CA ILE A 299 -17.06 3.07 22.31
C ILE A 299 -18.16 2.86 23.34
N SER A 300 -17.79 2.60 24.57
CA SER A 300 -18.72 2.46 25.70
C SER A 300 -18.17 3.17 26.94
N PRO A 301 -19.03 3.63 27.87
CA PRO A 301 -18.56 4.05 29.18
C PRO A 301 -17.84 2.91 29.90
N ASP A 302 -16.85 3.24 30.73
CA ASP A 302 -16.27 2.29 31.69
C ASP A 302 -17.39 1.67 32.53
N ALA A 303 -17.37 0.34 32.67
CA ALA A 303 -18.32 -0.41 33.49
C ALA A 303 -18.36 0.06 34.95
N LYS A 304 -17.32 0.77 35.42
CA LYS A 304 -17.23 1.36 36.76
C LYS A 304 -17.81 2.78 36.86
N SER A 305 -18.25 3.38 35.74
CA SER A 305 -18.93 4.68 35.78
C SER A 305 -20.29 4.54 36.49
N PRO A 306 -20.66 5.45 37.41
CA PRO A 306 -21.97 5.42 38.08
C PRO A 306 -23.15 5.59 37.12
N THR A 307 -22.91 6.23 35.97
CA THR A 307 -23.92 6.54 34.96
C THR A 307 -23.67 5.69 33.71
N THR A 308 -23.93 4.37 33.78
CA THR A 308 -23.80 3.45 32.64
C THR A 308 -25.04 3.50 31.75
N VAL A 309 -25.17 4.56 30.96
CA VAL A 309 -26.07 4.56 29.79
C VAL A 309 -25.20 4.30 28.55
N SER A 310 -25.55 3.31 27.72
CA SER A 310 -24.66 2.75 26.70
C SER A 310 -24.08 3.77 25.70
N ASP A 311 -24.73 4.91 25.51
CA ASP A 311 -24.36 5.97 24.55
C ASP A 311 -24.09 7.34 25.21
N ARG A 312 -24.12 7.41 26.54
CA ARG A 312 -23.99 8.67 27.28
C ARG A 312 -23.13 8.53 28.52
N ILE A 313 -22.20 9.46 28.69
CA ILE A 313 -21.26 9.52 29.81
C ILE A 313 -21.18 10.95 30.35
N LYS A 314 -20.77 11.13 31.61
CA LYS A 314 -20.38 12.44 32.14
C LYS A 314 -18.89 12.68 31.92
N SER A 315 -18.48 13.91 31.66
CA SER A 315 -17.06 14.23 31.51
C SER A 315 -16.29 13.98 32.82
N GLY A 316 -15.04 13.52 32.71
CA GLY A 316 -14.24 13.06 33.86
C GLY A 316 -14.28 11.55 34.09
N TYR A 317 -15.19 10.81 33.44
CA TYR A 317 -15.20 9.34 33.47
C TYR A 317 -14.44 8.72 32.29
N GLY A 318 -14.12 7.44 32.46
CA GLY A 318 -13.40 6.64 31.48
C GLY A 318 -14.30 6.11 30.37
N ILE A 319 -13.75 6.05 29.16
CA ILE A 319 -14.34 5.34 28.03
C ILE A 319 -13.50 4.11 27.67
N GLU A 320 -14.16 3.04 27.28
CA GLU A 320 -13.56 1.85 26.68
C GLU A 320 -13.71 1.92 25.16
N MET A 321 -12.76 1.34 24.45
CA MET A 321 -12.77 1.28 22.99
C MET A 321 -12.32 -0.10 22.55
N ASP A 322 -13.12 -0.74 21.71
CA ASP A 322 -12.79 -1.98 21.03
C ASP A 322 -12.77 -1.72 19.51
N VAL A 323 -11.83 -2.37 18.83
CA VAL A 323 -11.69 -2.29 17.38
C VAL A 323 -11.54 -3.69 16.81
N SER A 324 -12.32 -4.00 15.77
CA SER A 324 -12.23 -5.25 15.02
C SER A 324 -11.85 -4.94 13.59
N ALA A 325 -10.77 -5.54 13.09
CA ALA A 325 -10.23 -5.36 11.75
C ALA A 325 -10.20 -6.70 10.99
N ASP A 326 -10.61 -6.68 9.73
CA ASP A 326 -10.64 -7.83 8.83
C ASP A 326 -9.86 -7.53 7.55
N VAL A 327 -8.90 -8.40 7.23
CA VAL A 327 -8.19 -8.40 5.96
C VAL A 327 -8.69 -9.56 5.10
N SER A 328 -9.42 -9.22 4.04
CA SER A 328 -9.89 -10.18 3.04
C SER A 328 -8.94 -10.21 1.83
N SER A 329 -8.58 -11.40 1.36
CA SER A 329 -7.70 -11.56 0.20
C SER A 329 -7.92 -12.89 -0.53
N ASN A 330 -7.64 -12.92 -1.83
CA ASN A 330 -7.52 -14.16 -2.61
C ASN A 330 -6.07 -14.70 -2.65
N ALA A 331 -5.13 -14.06 -1.96
CA ALA A 331 -3.72 -14.45 -1.92
C ALA A 331 -3.43 -15.49 -0.83
N PRO A 332 -2.36 -16.29 -0.97
CA PRO A 332 -1.84 -17.13 0.11
C PRO A 332 -1.49 -16.31 1.37
N SER A 333 -1.69 -16.86 2.56
CA SER A 333 -1.42 -16.18 3.84
C SER A 333 0.04 -15.74 4.04
N SER A 334 0.98 -16.31 3.29
CA SER A 334 2.38 -15.87 3.25
C SER A 334 2.58 -14.51 2.58
N HIS A 335 1.61 -14.04 1.78
CA HIS A 335 1.68 -12.77 1.06
C HIS A 335 1.15 -11.59 1.89
N LEU A 336 0.56 -11.84 3.07
CA LEU A 336 -0.08 -10.78 3.85
C LEU A 336 0.10 -10.92 5.36
N THR A 337 -0.20 -9.84 6.06
CA THR A 337 -0.44 -9.82 7.51
C THR A 337 -1.82 -9.23 7.77
N GLY A 338 -2.44 -9.60 8.87
CA GLY A 338 -3.55 -8.83 9.40
C GLY A 338 -3.06 -7.54 10.06
N ALA A 339 -4.01 -6.71 10.51
CA ALA A 339 -3.66 -5.53 11.31
C ALA A 339 -2.98 -5.95 12.61
N GLN A 340 -1.99 -5.19 13.06
CA GLN A 340 -1.22 -5.52 14.27
C GLN A 340 -1.18 -4.38 15.28
N ASN A 341 -1.52 -3.16 14.87
CA ASN A 341 -1.58 -2.02 15.76
C ASN A 341 -2.87 -1.22 15.51
N ALA A 342 -3.44 -0.73 16.61
CA ALA A 342 -4.49 0.29 16.59
C ALA A 342 -4.09 1.43 17.54
N VAL A 343 -4.27 2.67 17.11
CA VAL A 343 -3.89 3.87 17.88
C VAL A 343 -5.03 4.87 17.89
N SER A 344 -5.51 5.25 19.08
CA SER A 344 -6.59 6.23 19.22
C SER A 344 -6.10 7.62 19.59
N TYR A 345 -6.64 8.62 18.91
CA TYR A 345 -6.40 10.04 19.17
C TYR A 345 -7.69 10.71 19.64
N PHE A 346 -7.55 11.74 20.47
CA PHE A 346 -8.67 12.32 21.20
C PHE A 346 -8.84 13.82 20.93
N PRO A 347 -10.09 14.33 20.95
CA PRO A 347 -10.41 15.72 20.61
C PRO A 347 -9.77 16.75 21.54
N GLU A 348 -9.60 16.45 22.83
CA GLU A 348 -8.97 17.34 23.80
C GLU A 348 -7.51 17.67 23.47
N PHE A 349 -6.87 16.86 22.63
CA PHE A 349 -5.49 17.04 22.16
C PHE A 349 -5.41 17.42 20.68
N ASN A 350 -6.51 17.90 20.11
CA ASN A 350 -6.62 18.24 18.69
C ASN A 350 -6.21 17.09 17.75
N TYR A 351 -6.36 15.84 18.21
CA TYR A 351 -5.95 14.62 17.48
C TYR A 351 -4.46 14.56 17.09
N ARG A 352 -3.56 15.18 17.86
CA ARG A 352 -2.13 15.29 17.48
C ARG A 352 -1.18 14.78 18.55
N THR A 353 -1.11 15.50 19.66
CA THR A 353 0.04 15.45 20.58
C THR A 353 0.12 14.15 21.37
N TYR A 354 -1.04 13.60 21.75
CA TYR A 354 -1.13 12.41 22.60
C TYR A 354 -2.09 11.39 22.00
N TRP A 355 -1.80 10.12 22.24
CA TRP A 355 -2.60 9.01 21.76
C TRP A 355 -2.48 7.79 22.65
N ARG A 356 -3.52 6.95 22.58
CA ARG A 356 -3.59 5.69 23.30
C ARG A 356 -3.31 4.55 22.33
N LEU A 357 -2.28 3.75 22.63
CA LEU A 357 -2.05 2.48 21.94
C LEU A 357 -3.05 1.42 22.43
N HIS A 358 -3.44 0.53 21.53
CA HIS A 358 -4.25 -0.64 21.83
C HIS A 358 -3.39 -1.88 21.99
N ASP A 359 -3.80 -2.79 22.89
CA ASP A 359 -3.24 -4.14 22.93
C ASP A 359 -4.02 -5.04 21.96
N LEU A 360 -3.31 -5.97 21.32
CA LEU A 360 -3.88 -6.99 20.44
C LEU A 360 -4.60 -8.05 21.29
N LYS A 361 -5.91 -8.16 21.13
CA LYS A 361 -6.79 -9.14 21.80
C LYS A 361 -6.81 -10.47 21.04
N THR A 362 -6.90 -10.41 19.71
CA THR A 362 -6.83 -11.57 18.82
C THR A 362 -6.00 -11.20 17.60
N SER A 363 -5.09 -12.08 17.19
CA SER A 363 -4.22 -11.90 16.04
C SER A 363 -4.69 -12.71 14.84
N GLY A 364 -4.17 -12.37 13.65
CA GLY A 364 -4.55 -13.02 12.40
C GLY A 364 -5.16 -12.01 11.44
N LEU A 365 -5.79 -12.51 10.36
CA LEU A 365 -6.47 -11.65 9.38
C LEU A 365 -7.70 -10.95 9.98
N ASN A 366 -8.32 -11.60 10.96
CA ASN A 366 -9.33 -11.04 11.85
C ASN A 366 -8.63 -10.64 13.15
N ALA A 367 -8.30 -9.37 13.29
CA ALA A 367 -7.60 -8.84 14.45
C ALA A 367 -8.56 -8.01 15.31
N ASP A 368 -8.56 -8.29 16.62
CA ASP A 368 -9.32 -7.53 17.60
C ASP A 368 -8.36 -6.78 18.53
N PHE A 369 -8.76 -5.57 18.91
CA PHE A 369 -7.98 -4.65 19.71
C PHE A 369 -8.84 -4.05 20.82
N TRP A 370 -8.20 -3.75 21.94
CA TRP A 370 -8.75 -2.93 23.00
C TRP A 370 -7.69 -1.94 23.47
N LEU A 371 -8.08 -0.87 24.16
CA LEU A 371 -7.11 0.04 24.76
C LEU A 371 -6.10 -0.75 25.63
N LYS A 372 -4.83 -0.36 25.57
CA LYS A 372 -3.82 -0.85 26.52
C LYS A 372 -4.26 -0.56 27.96
N THR A 373 -3.67 -1.19 28.96
CA THR A 373 -3.94 -0.79 30.35
C THR A 373 -3.64 0.70 30.57
N ASN A 374 -4.48 1.39 31.35
CA ASN A 374 -4.22 2.76 31.76
C ASN A 374 -3.52 2.78 33.12
N ASP A 375 -2.27 3.26 33.13
CA ASP A 375 -1.43 3.34 34.33
C ASP A 375 -1.99 4.29 35.40
N PHE A 376 -2.85 5.23 34.99
CA PHE A 376 -3.52 6.16 35.90
C PHE A 376 -4.83 5.62 36.48
N SER A 377 -5.34 4.51 35.95
CA SER A 377 -6.51 3.85 36.52
C SER A 377 -6.13 3.08 37.78
N THR A 378 -6.77 3.39 38.92
CA THR A 378 -6.63 2.63 40.17
C THR A 378 -6.86 1.13 40.00
N TYR A 379 -7.75 0.74 39.09
CA TYR A 379 -8.11 -0.66 38.81
C TYR A 379 -7.40 -1.25 37.59
N GLN A 380 -6.34 -0.61 37.07
CA GLN A 380 -5.66 -1.03 35.83
C GLN A 380 -6.63 -1.29 34.67
N SER A 381 -7.67 -0.47 34.54
CA SER A 381 -8.71 -0.61 33.53
C SER A 381 -8.21 -0.12 32.17
N ARG A 382 -8.77 -0.69 31.11
CA ARG A 382 -8.43 -0.39 29.70
C ARG A 382 -9.25 0.79 29.21
N VAL A 383 -9.10 1.93 29.89
CA VAL A 383 -9.94 3.11 29.69
C VAL A 383 -9.13 4.34 29.31
N HIS A 384 -9.75 5.25 28.57
CA HIS A 384 -9.27 6.61 28.41
C HIS A 384 -10.15 7.56 29.23
N PHE A 385 -9.58 8.31 30.16
CA PHE A 385 -10.33 9.28 30.97
C PHE A 385 -10.56 10.55 30.16
N THR A 386 -11.82 10.96 30.05
CA THR A 386 -12.17 12.26 29.46
C THR A 386 -11.82 13.40 30.42
N PRO A 387 -11.39 14.58 29.94
CA PRO A 387 -11.17 15.72 30.83
C PRO A 387 -12.47 16.18 31.49
N ILE A 388 -12.44 16.51 32.78
CA ILE A 388 -13.64 16.95 33.51
C ILE A 388 -14.26 18.25 32.99
N TRP A 389 -13.46 19.07 32.32
CA TRP A 389 -13.89 20.34 31.72
C TRP A 389 -14.43 20.16 30.29
N TYR A 390 -14.41 18.94 29.73
CA TYR A 390 -14.89 18.71 28.38
C TYR A 390 -16.39 19.05 28.30
N PRO A 391 -16.82 19.84 27.29
CA PRO A 391 -18.19 20.33 27.21
C PRO A 391 -19.20 19.23 26.88
N ASP A 392 -20.45 19.47 27.22
CA ASP A 392 -21.57 18.65 26.77
C ASP A 392 -21.65 18.63 25.24
N GLY A 393 -21.93 17.46 24.67
CA GLY A 393 -21.99 17.26 23.23
C GLY A 393 -21.35 15.94 22.78
N SER A 394 -20.97 15.88 21.50
CA SER A 394 -20.39 14.67 20.92
C SER A 394 -18.89 14.57 21.22
N TYR A 395 -18.49 13.50 21.90
CA TYR A 395 -17.09 13.13 22.11
C TYR A 395 -16.69 12.06 21.08
N THR A 396 -15.81 12.42 20.15
CA THR A 396 -15.47 11.55 19.01
C THR A 396 -13.96 11.30 18.92
N PRO A 397 -13.44 10.24 19.56
CA PRO A 397 -12.11 9.72 19.29
C PRO A 397 -12.01 9.15 17.88
N ILE A 398 -10.81 9.23 17.30
CA ILE A 398 -10.47 8.53 16.06
C ILE A 398 -9.50 7.40 16.36
N THR A 399 -9.53 6.32 15.59
CA THR A 399 -8.58 5.22 15.73
C THR A 399 -7.97 4.87 14.39
N HIS A 400 -6.64 4.77 14.36
CA HIS A 400 -5.89 4.34 13.18
C HIS A 400 -5.57 2.86 13.29
N VAL A 401 -6.05 2.07 12.34
CA VAL A 401 -5.70 0.65 12.19
C VAL A 401 -4.52 0.56 11.23
N LEU A 402 -3.45 -0.11 11.68
CA LEU A 402 -2.13 -0.12 11.05
C LEU A 402 -1.57 -1.55 10.94
N ASP A 403 -0.51 -1.67 10.15
CA ASP A 403 0.35 -2.86 10.03
C ASP A 403 -0.33 -4.11 9.44
N ALA A 404 -1.35 -3.90 8.60
CA ALA A 404 -1.85 -4.90 7.66
C ALA A 404 -1.03 -4.82 6.35
N TRP A 405 0.03 -5.61 6.24
CA TRP A 405 1.01 -5.52 5.15
C TRP A 405 0.66 -6.43 3.97
N THR A 406 0.92 -5.91 2.76
CA THR A 406 0.86 -6.63 1.49
C THR A 406 2.15 -6.35 0.69
N PRO A 407 2.43 -7.05 -0.41
CA PRO A 407 3.58 -6.74 -1.26
C PRO A 407 3.51 -5.35 -1.88
N ASP A 408 2.31 -4.80 -2.05
CA ASP A 408 2.06 -3.43 -2.53
C ASP A 408 1.99 -2.41 -1.37
N GLY A 409 2.47 -2.78 -0.18
CA GLY A 409 2.60 -1.91 0.98
C GLY A 409 1.51 -2.11 2.03
N MET A 410 1.51 -1.23 3.03
CA MET A 410 0.62 -1.29 4.18
C MET A 410 -0.79 -0.81 3.84
N LEU A 411 -1.77 -1.61 4.23
CA LEU A 411 -3.16 -1.20 4.31
C LEU A 411 -3.39 -0.47 5.64
N THR A 412 -4.10 0.66 5.56
CA THR A 412 -4.42 1.51 6.70
C THR A 412 -5.84 2.02 6.60
N LEU A 413 -6.47 2.23 7.74
CA LEU A 413 -7.82 2.78 7.82
C LEU A 413 -7.97 3.64 9.08
N GLN A 414 -8.76 4.70 8.97
CA GLN A 414 -9.18 5.53 10.10
C GLN A 414 -10.63 5.22 10.44
N LEU A 415 -10.89 4.98 11.72
CA LEU A 415 -12.22 4.81 12.30
C LEU A 415 -12.58 6.02 13.15
N GLN A 416 -13.87 6.27 13.27
CA GLN A 416 -14.41 7.24 14.20
C GLN A 416 -15.72 6.70 14.77
N SER A 417 -15.92 6.91 16.06
CA SER A 417 -17.16 6.59 16.76
C SER A 417 -17.36 7.63 17.84
N SER A 418 -18.62 7.91 18.18
CA SER A 418 -18.96 9.00 19.09
C SER A 418 -19.72 8.47 20.30
N ILE A 419 -19.49 9.12 21.44
CA ILE A 419 -20.31 8.98 22.64
C ILE A 419 -20.78 10.36 23.09
N THR A 420 -21.96 10.45 23.69
CA THR A 420 -22.51 11.73 24.16
C THR A 420 -21.98 12.06 25.54
N ILE A 421 -21.33 13.21 25.70
CA ILE A 421 -21.03 13.80 27.02
C ILE A 421 -22.20 14.68 27.45
N SER A 422 -22.68 14.48 28.67
CA SER A 422 -23.71 15.30 29.29
C SER A 422 -23.48 15.37 30.79
N ASP A 423 -23.34 16.58 31.32
CA ASP A 423 -22.83 16.87 32.66
C ASP A 423 -21.37 16.40 32.88
N ASN A 424 -20.86 16.68 34.08
CA ASN A 424 -19.52 16.29 34.52
C ASN A 424 -19.57 15.46 35.80
N LEU A 425 -18.45 14.82 36.14
CA LEU A 425 -18.28 13.98 37.32
C LEU A 425 -18.76 14.64 38.61
N PHE A 426 -18.60 15.96 38.80
CA PHE A 426 -19.05 16.61 40.03
C PHE A 426 -20.57 16.56 40.24
N SER A 427 -21.36 16.45 39.17
CA SER A 427 -22.81 16.32 39.29
C SER A 427 -23.27 15.01 39.97
N ASP A 428 -22.44 13.97 39.96
CA ASP A 428 -22.72 12.70 40.68
C ASP A 428 -22.32 12.77 42.16
N TRP A 429 -21.38 13.64 42.51
CA TRP A 429 -20.80 13.73 43.86
C TRP A 429 -21.23 14.99 44.63
N HIS A 430 -22.06 15.84 44.03
CA HIS A 430 -22.59 17.02 44.70
C HIS A 430 -23.83 16.67 45.53
N ILE A 431 -23.67 16.65 46.86
CA ILE A 431 -24.79 16.68 47.80
C ILE A 431 -25.19 18.15 47.99
N ALA A 432 -26.22 18.60 47.27
CA ALA A 432 -26.91 19.84 47.61
C ALA A 432 -28.09 19.54 48.54
N PRO A 433 -28.35 20.37 49.58
CA PRO A 433 -29.61 20.29 50.31
C PRO A 433 -30.76 20.60 49.36
N LEU A 434 -31.78 19.72 49.35
CA LEU A 434 -33.05 19.95 48.65
C LEU A 434 -33.62 21.30 49.13
N LYS A 435 -33.85 22.22 48.19
CA LYS A 435 -34.52 23.50 48.46
C LYS A 435 -36.01 23.30 48.66
#